data_AF-A0A8I2FR03-F1
#
_entry.id   AF-A0A8I2FR03-F1
#
_cell.length_a   1.000
_cell.length_b   1.000
_cell.length_c   1.000
_cell.angle_alpha   90.00
_cell.angle_beta   90.00
_cell.angle_gamma   90.00
#
_symmetry.space_group_name_H-M   'P 1'
#
loop_
_entity.id
_entity.type
_entity.pdbx_description
1 polymer ?
#
loop_
_entity_poly.entity_id
_entity_poly.type
_entity_poly.pdbx_seq_one_letter_code
_entity_poly.pdbx_strand_id
1 'polypeptide(L)'
;MTVMAALVFVSPAVLKGGEKAGDLWEVYNNVLKKAKYVDLTHGFNPTIPVWPGFGAAAFKPAIAGKDYPGYAKKGDPFEYKKHGFIASAYYLPTDQYGTQLDPPAHFNEYGATISDLPATYSIRPLVVIDIHEKVKKDPGYHATGEDIKAWETKYGPIPEGAVVAIRSDWYKRWHETGRFAKKPFPGIKLEALKYLHLERKILFHGHEPLDTDTTPNLEGETWLLKNNFCQAEGMMNLDKVPEKGALILIGFAKPEGGTGGYARYIAVCPPRWQYGKSILELPGAPLPKQPHPLKRDKNGVLRPVSK
;
A
#
# COMPACT_ATOMS: atom_id res chain seq x y z
N MET A 1 -2.57 28.19 -66.50
CA MET A 1 -2.58 27.48 -65.19
C MET A 1 -1.35 27.94 -64.43
N THR A 2 -1.52 28.86 -63.49
CA THR A 2 -0.43 29.35 -62.64
C THR A 2 -0.96 29.33 -61.21
N VAL A 3 -0.45 28.38 -60.41
CA VAL A 3 -0.84 28.20 -59.01
C VAL A 3 -0.02 29.18 -58.16
N MET A 4 -0.70 30.12 -57.50
CA MET A 4 -0.11 30.96 -56.46
C MET A 4 0.09 30.12 -55.20
N ALA A 5 1.33 29.97 -54.74
CA ALA A 5 1.66 29.40 -53.43
C ALA A 5 1.57 30.51 -52.37
N ALA A 6 0.60 30.41 -51.46
CA ALA A 6 0.51 31.27 -50.29
C ALA A 6 1.48 30.76 -49.22
N LEU A 7 2.52 31.54 -48.91
CA LEU A 7 3.36 31.32 -47.73
C LEU A 7 2.60 31.75 -46.48
N VAL A 8 2.20 30.79 -45.66
CA VAL A 8 1.68 31.00 -44.32
C VAL A 8 2.87 31.22 -43.38
N PHE A 9 3.07 32.46 -42.92
CA PHE A 9 3.98 32.78 -41.83
C PHE A 9 3.38 32.30 -40.51
N VAL A 10 3.91 31.19 -39.97
CA VAL A 10 3.64 30.78 -38.59
C VAL A 10 4.46 31.68 -37.68
N SER A 11 3.80 32.57 -36.93
CA SER A 11 4.45 33.32 -35.84
C SER A 11 4.94 32.35 -34.76
N PRO A 12 6.17 32.48 -34.25
CA PRO A 12 6.57 31.75 -33.07
C PRO A 12 5.76 32.29 -31.89
N ALA A 13 4.88 31.44 -31.36
CA ALA A 13 4.23 31.69 -30.09
C ALA A 13 5.31 31.93 -29.03
N VAL A 14 5.35 33.16 -28.53
CA VAL A 14 6.18 33.55 -27.39
C VAL A 14 5.71 32.71 -26.20
N LEU A 15 6.49 31.70 -25.82
CA LEU A 15 6.37 31.02 -24.53
C LEU A 15 6.74 32.03 -23.44
N LYS A 16 5.74 32.80 -23.01
CA LYS A 16 5.85 33.74 -21.89
C LYS A 16 5.47 32.99 -20.62
N GLY A 17 6.45 32.87 -19.72
CA GLY A 17 6.25 32.48 -18.32
C GLY A 17 6.73 31.07 -18.01
N GLY A 18 8.05 30.92 -17.79
CA GLY A 18 8.52 29.79 -17.00
C GLY A 18 7.94 29.93 -15.60
N GLU A 19 7.00 29.06 -15.22
CA GLU A 19 6.61 28.91 -13.83
C GLU A 19 7.90 28.66 -13.03
N LYS A 20 8.20 29.51 -12.05
CA LYS A 20 9.20 29.17 -11.05
C LYS A 20 8.64 27.96 -10.31
N ALA A 21 9.05 26.77 -10.71
CA ALA A 21 8.78 25.55 -9.96
C ALA A 21 9.23 25.79 -8.52
N GLY A 22 8.28 25.77 -7.59
CA GLY A 22 8.56 26.02 -6.17
C GLY A 22 9.58 25.01 -5.65
N ASP A 23 10.49 25.47 -4.80
CA ASP A 23 11.43 24.61 -4.10
C ASP A 23 10.66 23.55 -3.29
N LEU A 24 11.01 22.27 -3.45
CA LEU A 24 10.37 21.18 -2.71
C LEU A 24 10.56 21.32 -1.20
N TRP A 25 11.59 22.04 -0.74
CA TRP A 25 11.76 22.34 0.68
C TRP A 25 10.71 23.33 1.17
N GLU A 26 10.28 24.28 0.35
CA GLU A 26 9.16 25.16 0.68
C GLU A 26 7.85 24.37 0.73
N VAL A 27 7.59 23.48 -0.24
CA VAL A 27 6.42 22.58 -0.20
C VAL A 27 6.44 21.74 1.08
N TYR A 28 7.60 21.19 1.43
CA TYR A 28 7.76 20.43 2.65
C TYR A 28 7.48 21.27 3.90
N ASN A 29 8.14 22.42 4.05
CA ASN A 29 8.03 23.27 5.24
C ASN A 29 6.63 23.88 5.40
N ASN A 30 5.97 24.22 4.29
CA ASN A 30 4.68 24.88 4.31
C ASN A 30 3.51 23.90 4.38
N VAL A 31 3.65 22.71 3.79
CA VAL A 31 2.56 21.72 3.65
C VAL A 31 2.90 20.41 4.35
N LEU A 32 3.88 19.64 3.85
CA LEU A 32 4.08 18.24 4.29
C LEU A 32 4.44 18.12 5.77
N LYS A 33 5.21 19.07 6.30
CA LYS A 33 5.58 19.12 7.72
C LYS A 33 4.37 19.25 8.65
N LYS A 34 3.31 19.93 8.19
CA LYS A 34 2.06 20.16 8.93
C LYS A 34 0.98 19.15 8.58
N ALA A 35 1.11 18.44 7.46
CA ALA A 35 0.19 17.41 7.00
C ALA A 35 0.04 16.28 8.03
N LYS A 36 -1.08 15.55 7.95
CA LYS A 36 -1.37 14.43 8.84
C LYS A 36 -1.05 13.11 8.17
N TYR A 37 -0.20 12.30 8.78
CA TYR A 37 0.20 11.00 8.26
C TYR A 37 -0.64 9.91 8.91
N VAL A 38 -1.31 9.11 8.08
CA VAL A 38 -2.15 7.97 8.50
C VAL A 38 -1.54 6.70 7.92
N ASP A 39 -1.25 5.73 8.79
CA ASP A 39 -0.71 4.43 8.39
C ASP A 39 -1.83 3.56 7.79
N LEU A 40 -1.64 3.10 6.56
CA LEU A 40 -2.60 2.25 5.84
C LEU A 40 -2.15 0.79 5.76
N THR A 41 -1.14 0.42 6.54
CA THR A 41 -0.50 -0.89 6.53
C THR A 41 -0.66 -1.61 7.87
N HIS A 42 -1.09 -2.88 7.82
CA HIS A 42 -1.05 -3.76 8.97
C HIS A 42 0.41 -4.14 9.32
N GLY A 43 0.74 -4.15 10.60
CA GLY A 43 1.99 -4.75 11.06
C GLY A 43 1.96 -6.27 10.89
N PHE A 44 2.81 -6.82 10.02
CA PHE A 44 2.84 -8.25 9.77
C PHE A 44 3.43 -9.02 10.98
N ASN A 45 2.85 -10.18 11.27
CA ASN A 45 3.28 -11.09 12.33
C ASN A 45 2.76 -12.52 12.04
N PRO A 46 3.26 -13.56 12.72
CA PRO A 46 2.88 -14.96 12.45
C PRO A 46 1.38 -15.32 12.56
N THR A 47 0.56 -14.44 13.13
CA THR A 47 -0.85 -14.71 13.43
C THR A 47 -1.83 -13.83 12.65
N ILE A 48 -1.36 -13.12 11.62
CA ILE A 48 -2.24 -12.33 10.75
C ILE A 48 -3.00 -13.23 9.76
N PRO A 49 -4.09 -12.72 9.17
CA PRO A 49 -4.68 -13.30 7.98
C PRO A 49 -3.67 -13.56 6.86
N VAL A 50 -3.81 -14.69 6.20
CA VAL A 50 -3.09 -15.07 4.98
C VAL A 50 -4.02 -15.89 4.10
N TRP A 51 -3.83 -15.82 2.79
CA TRP A 51 -4.60 -16.63 1.85
C TRP A 51 -4.50 -18.14 2.18
N PRO A 52 -5.59 -18.92 2.11
CA PRO A 52 -5.65 -20.28 2.69
C PRO A 52 -4.65 -21.30 2.14
N GLY A 53 -4.12 -21.10 0.93
CA GLY A 53 -3.12 -22.00 0.36
C GLY A 53 -1.68 -21.68 0.75
N PHE A 54 -1.41 -20.59 1.47
CA PHE A 54 -0.08 -20.26 1.97
C PHE A 54 0.11 -20.61 3.44
N GLY A 55 1.36 -20.85 3.83
CA GLY A 55 1.75 -21.08 5.22
C GLY A 55 1.82 -19.79 6.05
N ALA A 56 1.75 -19.92 7.36
CA ALA A 56 1.98 -18.81 8.29
C ALA A 56 3.47 -18.48 8.43
N ALA A 57 3.79 -17.19 8.61
CA ALA A 57 5.14 -16.75 8.92
C ALA A 57 5.64 -17.28 10.27
N ALA A 58 6.96 -17.34 10.46
CA ALA A 58 7.57 -17.64 11.76
C ALA A 58 8.68 -16.64 12.09
N PHE A 59 8.61 -16.05 13.29
CA PHE A 59 9.58 -15.08 13.76
C PHE A 59 10.48 -15.73 14.83
N LYS A 60 11.79 -15.59 14.68
CA LYS A 60 12.79 -16.17 15.59
C LYS A 60 13.88 -15.15 15.94
N PRO A 61 14.66 -15.36 17.00
CA PRO A 61 15.95 -14.67 17.14
C PRO A 61 16.84 -14.97 15.94
N ALA A 62 17.58 -13.98 15.46
CA ALA A 62 18.72 -14.24 14.61
C ALA A 62 19.80 -14.97 15.42
N ILE A 63 20.45 -15.94 14.79
CA ILE A 63 21.53 -16.73 15.38
C ILE A 63 22.85 -16.45 14.66
N ALA A 64 23.96 -16.61 15.36
CA ALA A 64 25.28 -16.50 14.73
C ALA A 64 25.47 -17.62 13.70
N GLY A 65 25.75 -17.24 12.44
CA GLY A 65 25.96 -18.21 11.34
C GLY A 65 27.31 -18.94 11.41
N LYS A 66 28.25 -18.43 12.22
CA LYS A 66 29.58 -18.97 12.47
C LYS A 66 30.08 -18.52 13.84
N ASP A 67 31.20 -19.08 14.28
CA ASP A 67 31.89 -18.62 15.48
C ASP A 67 32.46 -17.21 15.27
N TYR A 68 32.29 -16.39 16.29
CA TYR A 68 32.89 -15.07 16.47
C TYR A 68 33.66 -15.09 17.81
N PRO A 69 34.99 -15.31 17.78
CA PRO A 69 35.80 -15.50 18.97
C PRO A 69 35.58 -14.41 20.03
N GLY A 70 35.37 -14.84 21.28
CA GLY A 70 35.12 -13.95 22.42
C GLY A 70 33.73 -13.30 22.44
N TYR A 71 32.87 -13.59 21.46
CA TYR A 71 31.58 -12.90 21.31
C TYR A 71 30.38 -13.85 21.20
N ALA A 72 30.34 -14.72 20.18
CA ALA A 72 29.23 -15.64 19.94
C ALA A 72 29.73 -16.92 19.26
N LYS A 73 29.14 -18.07 19.60
CA LYS A 73 29.37 -19.34 18.88
C LYS A 73 28.29 -19.55 17.82
N LYS A 74 28.60 -20.31 16.77
CA LYS A 74 27.62 -20.70 15.75
C LYS A 74 26.38 -21.29 16.42
N GLY A 75 25.21 -20.75 16.08
CA GLY A 75 23.94 -21.15 16.67
C GLY A 75 23.49 -20.32 17.87
N ASP A 76 24.37 -19.51 18.47
CA ASP A 76 23.98 -18.62 19.58
C ASP A 76 22.96 -17.58 19.10
N PRO A 77 21.83 -17.39 19.79
CA PRO A 77 20.92 -16.28 19.53
C PRO A 77 21.53 -14.95 20.01
N PHE A 78 21.31 -13.87 19.25
CA PHE A 78 21.73 -12.53 19.68
C PHE A 78 20.78 -11.99 20.77
N GLU A 79 21.36 -11.47 21.85
CA GLU A 79 20.69 -11.12 23.10
C GLU A 79 21.31 -9.86 23.71
N TYR A 80 20.48 -8.97 24.26
CA TYR A 80 20.97 -7.72 24.86
C TYR A 80 22.02 -7.94 25.96
N LYS A 81 21.79 -8.89 26.90
CA LYS A 81 22.67 -9.08 28.05
C LYS A 81 24.06 -9.62 27.68
N LYS A 82 24.13 -10.49 26.67
CA LYS A 82 25.37 -11.15 26.26
C LYS A 82 26.10 -10.39 25.16
N HIS A 83 25.34 -9.84 24.21
CA HIS A 83 25.88 -9.31 22.96
C HIS A 83 25.68 -7.79 22.82
N GLY A 84 24.87 -7.16 23.68
CA GLY A 84 24.55 -5.72 23.60
C GLY A 84 23.48 -5.36 22.57
N PHE A 85 23.02 -6.33 21.76
CA PHE A 85 21.98 -6.12 20.75
C PHE A 85 21.13 -7.38 20.53
N ILE A 86 20.02 -7.24 19.82
CA ILE A 86 19.21 -8.35 19.32
C ILE A 86 18.94 -8.15 17.82
N ALA A 87 18.73 -9.25 17.11
CA ALA A 87 18.19 -9.25 15.76
C ALA A 87 17.12 -10.35 15.62
N SER A 88 16.25 -10.21 14.62
CA SER A 88 15.19 -11.19 14.30
C SER A 88 15.52 -11.90 12.98
N ALA A 89 15.22 -13.18 12.92
CA ALA A 89 15.10 -13.95 11.70
C ALA A 89 13.61 -14.13 11.37
N TYR A 90 13.27 -13.92 10.10
CA TYR A 90 11.91 -14.07 9.60
C TYR A 90 11.88 -15.20 8.58
N TYR A 91 11.02 -16.19 8.81
CA TYR A 91 10.61 -17.13 7.79
C TYR A 91 9.26 -16.65 7.24
N LEU A 92 9.26 -16.26 5.97
CA LEU A 92 8.09 -15.76 5.26
C LEU A 92 7.80 -16.74 4.11
N PRO A 93 6.76 -17.59 4.22
CA PRO A 93 6.48 -18.63 3.24
C PRO A 93 6.03 -18.11 1.87
N THR A 94 5.60 -16.85 1.81
CA THR A 94 5.06 -16.20 0.63
C THR A 94 5.37 -14.70 0.69
N ASP A 95 5.57 -14.08 -0.46
CA ASP A 95 5.63 -12.62 -0.63
C ASP A 95 4.24 -11.97 -0.61
N GLN A 96 3.19 -12.81 -0.66
CA GLN A 96 1.77 -12.47 -0.50
C GLN A 96 1.35 -12.59 0.98
N TYR A 97 1.88 -11.70 1.85
CA TYR A 97 1.60 -11.70 3.29
C TYR A 97 1.30 -10.32 3.89
N GLY A 98 0.09 -10.15 4.42
CA GLY A 98 -0.34 -8.93 5.11
C GLY A 98 -0.78 -7.84 4.13
N THR A 99 -0.40 -6.58 4.39
CA THR A 99 -0.62 -5.51 3.41
C THR A 99 0.46 -5.58 2.33
N GLN A 100 0.06 -5.70 1.07
CA GLN A 100 0.96 -6.07 -0.02
C GLN A 100 0.71 -5.28 -1.32
N LEU A 101 1.63 -5.45 -2.27
CA LEU A 101 1.54 -4.96 -3.64
C LEU A 101 1.78 -6.14 -4.59
N ASP A 102 0.87 -6.31 -5.55
CA ASP A 102 0.97 -7.37 -6.55
C ASP A 102 1.43 -6.77 -7.87
N PRO A 103 2.63 -7.11 -8.33
CA PRO A 103 3.11 -6.76 -9.65
C PRO A 103 2.55 -7.74 -10.71
N PRO A 104 2.59 -7.37 -12.01
CA PRO A 104 2.10 -8.24 -13.08
C PRO A 104 2.69 -9.65 -13.09
N ALA A 105 3.97 -9.82 -12.73
CA ALA A 105 4.65 -11.12 -12.67
C ALA A 105 3.93 -12.17 -11.80
N HIS A 106 3.05 -11.74 -10.90
CA HIS A 106 2.24 -12.64 -10.08
C HIS A 106 1.34 -13.57 -10.93
N PHE A 107 0.78 -13.06 -12.05
CA PHE A 107 -0.16 -13.80 -12.92
C PHE A 107 0.23 -13.75 -14.42
N ASN A 108 1.30 -13.05 -14.76
CA ASN A 108 1.83 -12.92 -16.13
C ASN A 108 3.30 -13.36 -16.17
N GLU A 109 3.61 -14.43 -16.91
CA GLU A 109 4.96 -14.99 -17.00
C GLU A 109 5.99 -14.04 -17.67
N TYR A 110 5.52 -13.00 -18.37
CA TYR A 110 6.35 -11.91 -18.94
C TYR A 110 6.13 -10.57 -18.23
N GLY A 111 5.40 -10.57 -17.11
CA GLY A 111 5.04 -9.37 -16.36
C GLY A 111 6.23 -8.76 -15.64
N ALA A 112 6.14 -7.46 -15.38
CA ALA A 112 7.09 -6.78 -14.49
C ALA A 112 7.06 -7.42 -13.09
N THR A 113 8.24 -7.62 -12.51
CA THR A 113 8.42 -8.07 -11.12
C THR A 113 8.35 -6.88 -10.16
N ILE A 114 8.26 -7.15 -8.85
CA ILE A 114 8.25 -6.10 -7.83
C ILE A 114 9.50 -5.21 -7.91
N SER A 115 10.64 -5.76 -8.32
CA SER A 115 11.90 -5.02 -8.47
C SER A 115 11.98 -4.15 -9.72
N ASP A 116 11.11 -4.39 -10.70
CA ASP A 116 11.06 -3.62 -11.96
C ASP A 116 10.23 -2.34 -11.81
N LEU A 117 9.40 -2.25 -10.76
CA LEU A 117 8.57 -1.08 -10.52
C LEU A 117 9.43 0.18 -10.33
N PRO A 118 9.18 1.26 -11.09
CA PRO A 118 10.02 2.44 -11.06
C PRO A 118 9.82 3.24 -9.77
N ALA A 119 10.86 3.98 -9.36
CA ALA A 119 10.81 4.86 -8.19
C ALA A 119 9.68 5.91 -8.25
N THR A 120 9.18 6.20 -9.45
CA THR A 120 8.00 7.06 -9.65
C THR A 120 6.75 6.50 -8.98
N TYR A 121 6.65 5.22 -8.60
CA TYR A 121 5.53 4.69 -7.81
C TYR A 121 5.41 5.32 -6.41
N SER A 122 6.47 5.94 -5.90
CA SER A 122 6.61 6.33 -4.49
C SER A 122 5.56 7.32 -3.94
N ILE A 123 4.96 8.17 -4.77
CA ILE A 123 3.95 9.14 -4.33
C ILE A 123 2.90 9.41 -5.40
N ARG A 124 1.61 9.36 -5.01
CA ARG A 124 0.46 9.62 -5.91
C ARG A 124 -0.70 10.32 -5.21
N PRO A 125 -1.62 10.95 -5.96
CA PRO A 125 -2.94 11.27 -5.44
C PRO A 125 -3.62 10.01 -4.89
N LEU A 126 -4.26 10.13 -3.73
CA LEU A 126 -5.09 9.08 -3.15
C LEU A 126 -6.56 9.44 -3.29
N VAL A 127 -7.32 8.55 -3.90
CA VAL A 127 -8.78 8.56 -3.97
C VAL A 127 -9.28 7.41 -3.11
N VAL A 128 -10.27 7.67 -2.25
CA VAL A 128 -10.97 6.61 -1.50
C VAL A 128 -12.43 6.59 -1.95
N ILE A 129 -12.85 5.47 -2.54
CA ILE A 129 -14.25 5.21 -2.89
C ILE A 129 -14.87 4.39 -1.77
N ASP A 130 -15.89 4.96 -1.13
CA ASP A 130 -16.48 4.37 0.07
C ASP A 130 -17.74 3.54 -0.22
N ILE A 131 -17.65 2.23 0.06
CA ILE A 131 -18.76 1.28 -0.07
C ILE A 131 -19.16 0.62 1.27
N HIS A 132 -18.62 1.06 2.41
CA HIS A 132 -18.76 0.34 3.69
C HIS A 132 -20.22 0.12 4.13
N GLU A 133 -21.12 1.09 3.91
CA GLU A 133 -22.54 0.94 4.25
C GLU A 133 -23.27 -0.10 3.38
N LYS A 134 -22.76 -0.34 2.16
CA LYS A 134 -23.26 -1.42 1.30
C LYS A 134 -22.72 -2.76 1.76
N VAL A 135 -21.43 -2.83 2.09
CA VAL A 135 -20.76 -4.03 2.64
C VAL A 135 -21.38 -4.47 3.98
N LYS A 136 -21.84 -3.51 4.79
CA LYS A 136 -22.57 -3.80 6.04
C LYS A 136 -23.89 -4.53 5.80
N LYS A 137 -24.56 -4.29 4.67
CA LYS A 137 -25.82 -4.94 4.27
C LYS A 137 -25.57 -6.24 3.53
N ASP A 138 -24.53 -6.28 2.71
CA ASP A 138 -24.09 -7.42 1.93
C ASP A 138 -22.57 -7.56 2.04
N PRO A 139 -22.05 -8.48 2.87
CA PRO A 139 -20.62 -8.72 3.01
C PRO A 139 -19.90 -9.08 1.72
N GLY A 140 -20.62 -9.50 0.67
CA GLY A 140 -20.10 -9.79 -0.66
C GLY A 140 -20.23 -8.65 -1.66
N TYR A 141 -20.61 -7.44 -1.23
CA TYR A 141 -20.82 -6.32 -2.15
C TYR A 141 -19.52 -5.96 -2.87
N HIS A 142 -19.56 -5.98 -4.21
CA HIS A 142 -18.47 -5.53 -5.06
C HIS A 142 -18.76 -4.14 -5.60
N ALA A 143 -17.80 -3.22 -5.43
CA ALA A 143 -17.87 -1.86 -5.97
C ALA A 143 -18.16 -1.90 -7.48
N THR A 144 -19.06 -1.02 -7.92
CA THR A 144 -19.54 -0.98 -9.31
C THR A 144 -19.11 0.30 -10.03
N GLY A 145 -19.36 0.35 -11.35
CA GLY A 145 -19.16 1.58 -12.12
C GLY A 145 -20.03 2.74 -11.63
N GLU A 146 -21.22 2.46 -11.08
CA GLU A 146 -22.08 3.47 -10.47
C GLU A 146 -21.48 4.07 -9.20
N ASP A 147 -20.80 3.28 -8.38
CA ASP A 147 -20.07 3.78 -7.19
C ASP A 147 -19.00 4.79 -7.59
N ILE A 148 -18.22 4.44 -8.61
CA ILE A 148 -17.16 5.31 -9.15
C ILE A 148 -17.77 6.60 -9.69
N LYS A 149 -18.81 6.51 -10.52
CA LYS A 149 -19.49 7.69 -11.10
C LYS A 149 -20.14 8.58 -10.02
N ALA A 150 -20.70 7.98 -8.97
CA ALA A 150 -21.25 8.72 -7.84
C ALA A 150 -20.16 9.48 -7.09
N TRP A 151 -19.00 8.85 -6.87
CA TRP A 151 -17.83 9.52 -6.30
C TRP A 151 -17.37 10.69 -7.18
N GLU A 152 -17.27 10.49 -8.50
CA GLU A 152 -16.85 11.54 -9.43
C GLU A 152 -17.85 12.70 -9.54
N THR A 153 -19.15 12.40 -9.40
CA THR A 153 -20.19 13.44 -9.35
C THR A 153 -20.00 14.34 -8.12
N LYS A 154 -19.57 13.78 -6.99
CA LYS A 154 -19.34 14.50 -5.74
C LYS A 154 -18.00 15.25 -5.73
N TYR A 155 -16.96 14.68 -6.33
CA TYR A 155 -15.58 15.11 -6.12
C TYR A 155 -14.85 15.57 -7.40
N GLY A 156 -15.46 15.42 -8.56
CA GLY A 156 -14.83 15.63 -9.86
C GLY A 156 -14.11 14.37 -10.37
N PRO A 157 -13.53 14.41 -11.57
CA PRO A 157 -12.90 13.25 -12.20
C PRO A 157 -11.71 12.72 -11.38
N ILE A 158 -11.55 11.39 -11.36
CA ILE A 158 -10.38 10.74 -10.79
C ILE A 158 -9.13 11.15 -11.59
N PRO A 159 -8.07 11.67 -10.94
CA PRO A 159 -6.85 12.06 -11.63
C PRO A 159 -6.12 10.87 -12.26
N GLU A 160 -5.56 11.07 -13.46
CA GLU A 160 -4.65 10.11 -14.08
C GLU A 160 -3.45 9.81 -13.17
N GLY A 161 -3.07 8.54 -13.10
CA GLY A 161 -2.01 8.04 -12.22
C GLY A 161 -2.35 8.01 -10.73
N ALA A 162 -3.57 8.35 -10.30
CA ALA A 162 -3.98 8.22 -8.90
C ALA A 162 -3.93 6.76 -8.42
N VAL A 163 -3.86 6.57 -7.10
CA VAL A 163 -4.25 5.31 -6.46
C VAL A 163 -5.69 5.42 -6.01
N VAL A 164 -6.50 4.42 -6.36
CA VAL A 164 -7.91 4.34 -5.97
C VAL A 164 -8.10 3.21 -4.96
N ALA A 165 -8.36 3.55 -3.71
CA ALA A 165 -8.63 2.59 -2.65
C ALA A 165 -10.14 2.39 -2.45
N ILE A 166 -10.60 1.14 -2.38
CA ILE A 166 -11.99 0.77 -2.13
C ILE A 166 -12.16 0.53 -0.62
N ARG A 167 -12.78 1.50 0.06
CA ARG A 167 -13.07 1.40 1.49
C ARG A 167 -14.29 0.52 1.72
N SER A 168 -14.12 -0.50 2.54
CA SER A 168 -15.17 -1.45 2.93
C SER A 168 -15.29 -1.66 4.44
N ASP A 169 -14.38 -1.08 5.24
CA ASP A 169 -14.24 -1.31 6.68
C ASP A 169 -14.02 -2.81 7.05
N TRP A 170 -13.65 -3.64 6.07
CA TRP A 170 -13.29 -5.03 6.23
C TRP A 170 -12.11 -5.22 7.21
N TYR A 171 -11.13 -4.30 7.17
CA TYR A 171 -9.92 -4.30 8.00
C TYR A 171 -10.21 -4.27 9.51
N LYS A 172 -11.39 -3.77 9.92
CA LYS A 172 -11.76 -3.63 11.34
C LYS A 172 -11.78 -4.96 12.11
N ARG A 173 -11.92 -6.09 11.40
CA ARG A 173 -11.85 -7.44 11.99
C ARG A 173 -10.62 -8.23 11.54
N TRP A 174 -9.50 -7.57 11.27
CA TRP A 174 -8.22 -8.21 10.89
C TRP A 174 -7.78 -9.35 11.83
N HIS A 175 -8.19 -9.30 13.10
CA HIS A 175 -7.90 -10.35 14.09
C HIS A 175 -8.75 -11.63 13.90
N GLU A 176 -9.87 -11.56 13.19
CA GLU A 176 -10.71 -12.71 12.83
C GLU A 176 -10.14 -13.39 11.58
N THR A 177 -8.96 -14.03 11.69
CA THR A 177 -8.23 -14.55 10.52
C THR A 177 -9.04 -15.46 9.61
N GLY A 178 -9.89 -16.31 10.19
CA GLY A 178 -10.79 -17.19 9.43
C GLY A 178 -11.82 -16.47 8.57
N ARG A 179 -12.12 -15.18 8.82
CA ARG A 179 -13.01 -14.36 8.00
C ARG A 179 -12.36 -13.95 6.68
N PHE A 180 -11.06 -13.67 6.69
CA PHE A 180 -10.29 -13.29 5.50
C PHE A 180 -9.95 -14.49 4.61
N ALA A 181 -10.04 -15.71 5.17
CA ALA A 181 -9.86 -16.97 4.47
C ALA A 181 -11.12 -17.48 3.75
N LYS A 182 -12.25 -16.75 3.81
CA LYS A 182 -13.56 -17.25 3.37
C LYS A 182 -14.35 -16.22 2.57
N LYS A 183 -15.02 -16.72 1.53
CA LYS A 183 -16.05 -15.99 0.79
C LYS A 183 -17.39 -16.01 1.55
N PRO A 184 -18.27 -15.01 1.36
CA PRO A 184 -18.05 -13.81 0.56
C PRO A 184 -17.25 -12.74 1.34
N PHE A 185 -16.54 -11.92 0.58
CA PHE A 185 -15.86 -10.70 1.02
C PHE A 185 -16.14 -9.59 -0.01
N PRO A 186 -16.02 -8.29 0.35
CA PRO A 186 -16.27 -7.19 -0.56
C PRO A 186 -15.20 -7.15 -1.63
N GLY A 187 -15.46 -6.51 -2.75
CA GLY A 187 -14.50 -6.50 -3.85
C GLY A 187 -14.80 -5.39 -4.81
N ILE A 188 -14.37 -5.57 -6.05
CA ILE A 188 -14.68 -4.67 -7.15
C ILE A 188 -15.01 -5.48 -8.40
N LYS A 189 -16.05 -5.06 -9.11
CA LYS A 189 -16.45 -5.77 -10.33
C LYS A 189 -15.47 -5.51 -11.47
N LEU A 190 -15.33 -6.48 -12.37
CA LEU A 190 -14.38 -6.40 -13.49
C LEU A 190 -14.62 -5.18 -14.40
N GLU A 191 -15.87 -4.81 -14.67
CA GLU A 191 -16.18 -3.62 -15.46
C GLU A 191 -15.77 -2.31 -14.77
N ALA A 192 -15.87 -2.26 -13.44
CA ALA A 192 -15.43 -1.13 -12.64
C ALA A 192 -13.89 -1.02 -12.64
N LEU A 193 -13.18 -2.15 -12.50
CA LEU A 193 -11.72 -2.21 -12.67
C LEU A 193 -11.27 -1.71 -14.04
N LYS A 194 -11.88 -2.23 -15.11
CA LYS A 194 -11.59 -1.81 -16.48
C LYS A 194 -11.79 -0.32 -16.66
N TYR A 195 -12.89 0.22 -16.13
CA TYR A 195 -13.15 1.66 -16.18
C TYR A 195 -12.04 2.48 -15.49
N LEU A 196 -11.64 2.09 -14.27
CA LEU A 196 -10.57 2.79 -13.55
C LEU A 196 -9.23 2.74 -14.31
N HIS A 197 -8.84 1.56 -14.78
CA HIS A 197 -7.52 1.37 -15.41
C HIS A 197 -7.45 1.88 -16.85
N LEU A 198 -8.50 1.69 -17.65
CA LEU A 198 -8.49 2.04 -19.07
C LEU A 198 -8.96 3.47 -19.32
N GLU A 199 -10.04 3.89 -18.66
CA GLU A 199 -10.66 5.21 -18.89
C GLU A 199 -10.10 6.30 -17.97
N ARG A 200 -9.78 5.96 -16.72
CA ARG A 200 -9.17 6.90 -15.75
C ARG A 200 -7.66 6.79 -15.63
N LYS A 201 -7.07 5.74 -16.19
CA LYS A 201 -5.61 5.54 -16.25
C LYS A 201 -4.96 5.68 -14.87
N ILE A 202 -5.61 5.10 -13.86
CA ILE A 202 -5.07 5.07 -12.50
C ILE A 202 -3.77 4.26 -12.47
N LEU A 203 -2.92 4.50 -11.46
CA LEU A 203 -1.69 3.72 -11.30
C LEU A 203 -2.01 2.29 -10.86
N PHE A 204 -2.75 2.16 -9.77
CA PHE A 204 -3.30 0.89 -9.28
C PHE A 204 -4.51 1.13 -8.37
N HIS A 205 -5.30 0.10 -8.17
CA HIS A 205 -6.37 0.10 -7.18
C HIS A 205 -5.93 -0.67 -5.93
N GLY A 206 -6.52 -0.34 -4.78
CA GLY A 206 -6.28 -1.05 -3.53
C GLY A 206 -7.57 -1.39 -2.80
N HIS A 207 -7.54 -2.44 -1.99
CA HIS A 207 -8.69 -2.90 -1.22
C HIS A 207 -8.26 -3.53 0.13
N GLU A 208 -9.24 -3.74 1.01
CA GLU A 208 -9.01 -4.23 2.38
C GLU A 208 -9.00 -5.76 2.55
N PRO A 209 -9.71 -6.56 1.71
CA PRO A 209 -9.55 -8.02 1.67
C PRO A 209 -8.18 -8.49 1.16
N LEU A 210 -8.00 -9.81 1.09
CA LEU A 210 -6.78 -10.48 0.60
C LEU A 210 -6.90 -11.01 -0.83
N ASP A 211 -7.95 -10.61 -1.55
CA ASP A 211 -8.21 -10.99 -2.93
C ASP A 211 -9.07 -9.89 -3.56
N THR A 212 -8.90 -9.61 -4.85
CA THR A 212 -9.66 -8.54 -5.57
C THR A 212 -11.18 -8.78 -5.58
N ASP A 213 -11.58 -10.03 -5.77
CA ASP A 213 -12.97 -10.42 -6.01
C ASP A 213 -13.27 -11.86 -5.58
N THR A 214 -14.55 -12.19 -5.46
CA THR A 214 -15.00 -13.51 -5.00
C THR A 214 -15.37 -14.47 -6.13
N THR A 215 -15.14 -14.14 -7.40
CA THR A 215 -15.48 -15.03 -8.53
C THR A 215 -14.70 -16.35 -8.42
N PRO A 216 -15.17 -17.45 -9.05
CA PRO A 216 -14.51 -18.75 -8.93
C PRO A 216 -13.02 -18.73 -9.34
N ASN A 217 -12.65 -17.89 -10.30
CA ASN A 217 -11.31 -17.85 -10.90
C ASN A 217 -10.59 -16.50 -10.70
N LEU A 218 -11.04 -15.66 -9.76
CA LEU A 218 -10.49 -14.31 -9.54
C LEU A 218 -10.41 -13.51 -10.85
N GLU A 219 -11.53 -13.40 -11.57
CA GLU A 219 -11.60 -12.80 -12.90
C GLU A 219 -11.09 -11.36 -12.94
N GLY A 220 -11.33 -10.59 -11.87
CA GLY A 220 -10.85 -9.23 -11.70
C GLY A 220 -9.33 -9.16 -11.61
N GLU A 221 -8.76 -9.91 -10.67
CA GLU A 221 -7.31 -10.00 -10.45
C GLU A 221 -6.59 -10.59 -11.68
N THR A 222 -7.12 -11.67 -12.23
CA THR A 222 -6.59 -12.33 -13.43
C THR A 222 -6.53 -11.36 -14.60
N TRP A 223 -7.59 -10.60 -14.86
CA TRP A 223 -7.58 -9.60 -15.92
C TRP A 223 -6.57 -8.49 -15.62
N LEU A 224 -6.58 -7.95 -14.40
CA LEU A 224 -5.72 -6.85 -13.98
C LEU A 224 -4.23 -7.14 -14.22
N LEU A 225 -3.75 -8.24 -13.65
CA LEU A 225 -2.32 -8.57 -13.62
C LEU A 225 -1.83 -9.05 -14.99
N LYS A 226 -2.68 -9.77 -15.76
CA LYS A 226 -2.38 -10.10 -17.18
C LYS A 226 -2.38 -8.90 -18.11
N ASN A 227 -2.99 -7.78 -17.71
CA ASN A 227 -2.95 -6.53 -18.47
C ASN A 227 -1.89 -5.55 -17.93
N ASN A 228 -0.91 -6.05 -17.17
CA ASN A 228 0.25 -5.30 -16.68
C ASN A 228 -0.07 -4.16 -15.71
N PHE A 229 -1.19 -4.26 -14.99
CA PHE A 229 -1.51 -3.39 -13.87
C PHE A 229 -1.10 -4.03 -12.55
N CYS A 230 -1.01 -3.22 -11.50
CA CYS A 230 -0.75 -3.68 -10.12
C CYS A 230 -2.02 -3.56 -9.27
N GLN A 231 -2.02 -4.18 -8.10
CA GLN A 231 -2.98 -3.92 -7.01
C GLN A 231 -2.32 -3.83 -5.64
N ALA A 232 -3.05 -3.28 -4.67
CA ALA A 232 -2.72 -3.34 -3.27
C ALA A 232 -3.80 -4.11 -2.48
N GLU A 233 -3.38 -5.08 -1.67
CA GLU A 233 -4.29 -5.87 -0.84
C GLU A 233 -4.02 -5.67 0.65
N GLY A 234 -5.01 -6.03 1.47
CA GLY A 234 -4.89 -5.96 2.93
C GLY A 234 -4.67 -4.53 3.44
N MET A 235 -5.22 -3.50 2.77
CA MET A 235 -5.13 -2.13 3.25
C MET A 235 -5.94 -1.92 4.53
N MET A 236 -5.53 -0.96 5.37
CA MET A 236 -6.23 -0.61 6.61
C MET A 236 -6.49 0.89 6.76
N ASN A 237 -7.35 1.26 7.73
CA ASN A 237 -7.61 2.64 8.11
C ASN A 237 -8.11 3.56 6.98
N LEU A 238 -8.74 3.01 5.92
CA LEU A 238 -9.30 3.83 4.85
C LEU A 238 -10.45 4.74 5.35
N ASP A 239 -11.10 4.39 6.47
CA ASP A 239 -12.07 5.22 7.20
C ASP A 239 -11.44 6.44 7.90
N LYS A 240 -10.12 6.51 7.96
CA LYS A 240 -9.37 7.60 8.61
C LYS A 240 -8.72 8.55 7.61
N VAL A 241 -9.04 8.45 6.33
CA VAL A 241 -8.46 9.24 5.23
C VAL A 241 -9.59 9.98 4.51
N PRO A 242 -9.38 11.21 3.99
CA PRO A 242 -10.41 11.86 3.18
C PRO A 242 -10.58 11.12 1.85
N GLU A 243 -11.82 11.10 1.34
CA GLU A 243 -12.12 10.53 0.01
C GLU A 243 -11.35 11.21 -1.13
N LYS A 244 -11.08 12.52 -1.00
CA LYS A 244 -10.31 13.34 -1.96
C LYS A 244 -9.29 14.21 -1.25
N GLY A 245 -8.15 14.44 -1.91
CA GLY A 245 -7.18 15.48 -1.54
C GLY A 245 -6.05 15.01 -0.63
N ALA A 246 -5.97 13.71 -0.35
CA ALA A 246 -4.78 13.10 0.22
C ALA A 246 -3.79 12.68 -0.88
N LEU A 247 -2.53 12.53 -0.48
CA LEU A 247 -1.53 11.77 -1.24
C LEU A 247 -1.34 10.40 -0.57
N ILE A 248 -0.85 9.42 -1.31
CA ILE A 248 -0.34 8.15 -0.77
C ILE A 248 1.16 8.06 -1.03
N LEU A 249 1.91 7.73 0.01
CA LEU A 249 3.30 7.30 -0.08
C LEU A 249 3.31 5.77 -0.18
N ILE A 250 4.06 5.24 -1.13
CA ILE A 250 4.10 3.83 -1.47
C ILE A 250 5.54 3.34 -1.33
N GLY A 251 5.79 2.54 -0.29
CA GLY A 251 7.02 1.77 -0.14
C GLY A 251 6.70 0.28 -0.22
N PHE A 252 7.64 -0.51 -0.71
CA PHE A 252 7.53 -1.97 -0.70
C PHE A 252 8.91 -2.60 -0.56
N ALA A 253 8.96 -3.82 -0.04
CA ALA A 253 10.16 -4.63 -0.11
C ALA A 253 10.49 -4.87 -1.59
N LYS A 254 11.78 -4.79 -1.94
CA LYS A 254 12.25 -4.91 -3.32
C LYS A 254 13.13 -6.17 -3.51
N PRO A 255 12.60 -7.40 -3.28
CA PRO A 255 13.32 -8.60 -3.66
C PRO A 255 13.52 -8.61 -5.18
N GLU A 256 14.75 -8.85 -5.62
CA GLU A 256 15.08 -8.95 -7.04
C GLU A 256 14.32 -10.13 -7.67
N GLY A 257 13.56 -9.85 -8.73
CA GLY A 257 12.73 -10.83 -9.42
C GLY A 257 11.46 -11.28 -8.67
N GLY A 258 11.05 -10.59 -7.60
CA GLY A 258 9.92 -11.02 -6.77
C GLY A 258 8.55 -10.88 -7.44
N THR A 259 7.63 -11.78 -7.08
CA THR A 259 6.25 -11.86 -7.63
C THR A 259 5.19 -11.19 -6.75
N GLY A 260 5.62 -10.58 -5.65
CA GLY A 260 4.80 -9.85 -4.70
C GLY A 260 5.69 -8.94 -3.85
N GLY A 261 5.08 -8.10 -3.02
CA GLY A 261 5.85 -7.22 -2.15
C GLY A 261 5.13 -6.84 -0.87
N TYR A 262 5.77 -7.06 0.27
CA TYR A 262 5.33 -6.46 1.54
C TYR A 262 5.33 -4.95 1.39
N ALA A 263 4.17 -4.33 1.56
CA ALA A 263 3.97 -2.92 1.24
C ALA A 263 3.76 -2.08 2.50
N ARG A 264 4.27 -0.84 2.43
CA ARG A 264 4.04 0.22 3.39
C ARG A 264 3.37 1.39 2.70
N TYR A 265 2.08 1.54 2.96
CA TYR A 265 1.25 2.63 2.46
C TYR A 265 0.99 3.64 3.56
N ILE A 266 1.21 4.92 3.26
CA ILE A 266 0.96 6.02 4.21
C ILE A 266 0.17 7.10 3.48
N ALA A 267 -1.03 7.43 3.98
CA ALA A 267 -1.75 8.59 3.50
C ALA A 267 -1.19 9.88 4.11
N VAL A 268 -0.96 10.88 3.26
CA VAL A 268 -0.61 12.26 3.65
C VAL A 268 -1.86 13.11 3.46
N CYS A 269 -2.54 13.38 4.57
CA CYS A 269 -3.81 14.09 4.62
C CYS A 269 -3.59 15.60 4.90
N PRO A 270 -4.57 16.46 4.60
CA PRO A 270 -4.48 17.89 4.88
C PRO A 270 -4.13 18.20 6.36
N PRO A 271 -3.41 19.31 6.66
CA PRO A 271 -2.92 19.61 8.01
C PRO A 271 -3.95 19.63 9.14
N ARG A 272 -5.22 19.97 8.82
CA ARG A 272 -6.32 20.03 9.79
C ARG A 272 -7.15 18.73 9.83
N TRP A 273 -6.70 17.67 9.17
CA TRP A 273 -7.39 16.39 9.22
C TRP A 273 -7.40 15.82 10.64
N GLN A 274 -8.52 15.21 11.04
CA GLN A 274 -8.75 14.79 12.43
C GLN A 274 -7.94 13.54 12.83
N TYR A 275 -7.56 12.71 11.86
CA TYR A 275 -6.81 11.47 12.08
C TYR A 275 -5.33 11.64 11.72
N GLY A 276 -4.49 10.75 12.26
CA GLY A 276 -3.06 10.73 12.01
C GLY A 276 -2.27 11.70 12.90
N LYS A 277 -0.97 11.77 12.63
CA LYS A 277 -0.03 12.67 13.31
C LYS A 277 0.79 13.43 12.27
N SER A 278 1.04 14.70 12.55
CA SER A 278 2.00 15.49 11.79
C SER A 278 3.43 15.23 12.26
N ILE A 279 4.40 15.65 11.44
CA ILE A 279 5.83 15.64 11.82
C ILE A 279 6.05 16.53 13.05
N LEU A 280 5.27 17.60 13.23
CA LEU A 280 5.36 18.45 14.42
C LEU A 280 4.87 17.76 15.70
N GLU A 281 3.86 16.90 15.60
CA GLU A 281 3.34 16.13 16.75
C GLU A 281 4.17 14.89 17.06
N LEU A 282 4.75 14.24 16.05
CA LEU A 282 5.59 13.07 16.18
C LEU A 282 6.81 13.19 15.23
N PRO A 283 7.89 13.85 15.68
CA PRO A 283 9.03 14.20 14.81
C PRO A 283 9.87 13.01 14.35
N GLY A 284 9.62 11.80 14.85
CA GLY A 284 10.33 10.59 14.45
C GLY A 284 11.75 10.45 15.03
N ALA A 285 12.33 11.52 15.59
CA ALA A 285 13.61 11.48 16.28
C ALA A 285 13.64 12.49 17.46
N PRO A 286 13.96 12.07 18.69
CA PRO A 286 14.04 10.66 19.12
C PRO A 286 12.66 9.98 19.09
N LEU A 287 12.64 8.66 18.84
CA LEU A 287 11.41 7.87 18.94
C LEU A 287 10.99 7.65 20.41
N PRO A 288 9.68 7.45 20.69
CA PRO A 288 9.20 7.10 22.02
C PRO A 288 9.85 5.82 22.56
N LYS A 289 10.09 5.78 23.88
CA LYS A 289 10.56 4.57 24.56
C LYS A 289 9.38 3.64 24.88
N GLN A 290 9.62 2.34 24.81
CA GLN A 290 8.68 1.33 25.29
C GLN A 290 8.54 1.40 26.82
N PRO A 291 7.33 1.18 27.38
CA PRO A 291 7.10 1.29 28.82
C PRO A 291 7.78 0.20 29.66
N HIS A 292 8.11 -0.94 29.03
CA HIS A 292 8.79 -2.07 29.65
C HIS A 292 9.83 -2.70 28.70
N PRO A 293 10.79 -3.48 29.21
CA PRO A 293 11.72 -4.22 28.37
C PRO A 293 10.99 -5.11 27.36
N LEU A 294 11.48 -5.10 26.12
CA LEU A 294 10.96 -5.94 25.05
C LEU A 294 11.39 -7.39 25.25
N LYS A 295 10.44 -8.33 25.18
CA LYS A 295 10.70 -9.77 25.09
C LYS A 295 9.89 -10.36 23.94
N ARG A 296 10.36 -11.48 23.40
CA ARG A 296 9.61 -12.24 22.40
C ARG A 296 8.44 -12.95 23.08
N ASP A 297 7.25 -12.82 22.51
CA ASP A 297 6.07 -13.61 22.90
C ASP A 297 6.15 -15.04 22.32
N LYS A 298 5.11 -15.85 22.54
CA LYS A 298 5.03 -17.23 22.02
C LYS A 298 5.09 -17.34 20.49
N ASN A 299 4.85 -16.24 19.78
CA ASN A 299 4.91 -16.14 18.33
C ASN A 299 6.22 -15.48 17.85
N GLY A 300 7.16 -15.22 18.76
CA GLY A 300 8.44 -14.59 18.44
C GLY A 300 8.39 -13.08 18.24
N VAL A 301 7.23 -12.42 18.45
CA VAL A 301 7.07 -10.97 18.28
C VAL A 301 7.58 -10.26 19.52
N LEU A 302 8.40 -9.21 19.34
CA LEU A 302 8.87 -8.39 20.46
C LEU A 302 7.72 -7.52 20.99
N ARG A 303 7.43 -7.66 22.29
CA ARG A 303 6.42 -6.86 22.99
C ARG A 303 6.96 -6.37 24.32
N PRO A 304 6.53 -5.18 24.79
CA PRO A 304 6.82 -4.75 26.15
C PRO A 304 6.09 -5.70 27.11
N VAL A 305 6.83 -6.34 28.02
CA VAL A 305 6.24 -7.22 29.02
C VAL A 305 6.41 -6.59 30.40
N SER A 306 5.28 -6.40 31.10
CA SER A 306 5.31 -6.00 32.50
C SER A 306 6.07 -7.06 33.32
N LYS A 307 6.71 -6.63 34.41
CA LYS A 307 7.31 -7.56 35.37
C LYS A 307 6.25 -8.45 36.02
#